data_AF-A0A2M9CZP3-F1
#
_entry.id   AF-A0A2M9CZP3-F1
#
_cell.length_a   1.000
_cell.length_b   1.000
_cell.length_c   1.000
_cell.angle_alpha   90.00
_cell.angle_beta   90.00
_cell.angle_gamma   90.00
#
_symmetry.space_group_name_H-M   'P 1'
#
loop_
_entity.id
_entity.type
_entity.pdbx_description
1 polymer ?
#
loop_
_entity_poly.entity_id
_entity_poly.type
_entity_poly.pdbx_seq_one_letter_code
_entity_poly.pdbx_strand_id
1 'polypeptide(L)'
;MRMTGVTGERVRATARVVAVGAVLMAVADAFRCGNRWYVSTMFGGADSGDYMALDLAAGAFHAMVACLAWVCVALVAAAVGWRLRVVSARTP
;
A
#
# COMPACT_ATOMS: atom_id res chain seq x y z
N MET A 1 26.13 29.52 3.84
CA MET A 1 26.27 28.04 3.86
C MET A 1 24.90 27.43 3.52
N ARG A 2 24.64 27.20 2.23
CA ARG A 2 23.43 26.54 1.69
C ARG A 2 23.63 25.03 1.78
N MET A 3 23.27 24.39 2.90
CA MET A 3 23.27 22.92 3.01
C MET A 3 21.86 22.33 3.15
N THR A 4 20.82 23.15 3.24
CA THR A 4 19.43 22.71 3.48
C THR A 4 18.68 22.31 2.20
N GLY A 5 19.05 22.83 1.03
CA GLY A 5 18.34 22.58 -0.23
C GLY A 5 18.49 21.15 -0.78
N VAL A 6 19.71 20.60 -0.73
CA VAL A 6 20.03 19.27 -1.28
C VAL A 6 19.34 18.15 -0.48
N THR A 7 19.23 18.32 0.84
CA THR A 7 18.60 17.33 1.72
C THR A 7 17.09 17.26 1.48
N GLY A 8 16.42 18.40 1.28
CA GLY A 8 14.97 18.45 1.02
C GLY A 8 14.57 17.79 -0.31
N GLU A 9 15.34 18.00 -1.38
CA GLU A 9 15.09 17.36 -2.68
C GLU A 9 15.27 15.85 -2.64
N ARG A 10 16.34 15.37 -1.99
CA ARG A 10 16.60 13.93 -1.81
C ARG A 10 15.48 13.26 -1.03
N VAL A 11 15.05 13.85 0.09
CA VAL A 11 13.95 13.32 0.91
C VAL A 11 12.65 13.27 0.10
N ARG A 12 12.38 14.29 -0.73
CA ARG A 12 11.19 14.32 -1.61
C ARG A 12 11.23 13.24 -2.69
N ALA A 13 12.39 13.02 -3.31
CA ALA A 13 12.58 11.98 -4.30
C ALA A 13 12.35 10.59 -3.68
N THR A 14 12.95 10.33 -2.52
CA THR A 14 12.75 9.08 -1.78
C THR A 14 11.28 8.88 -1.39
N ALA A 15 10.62 9.93 -0.86
CA ALA A 15 9.20 9.85 -0.49
C ALA A 15 8.30 9.51 -1.68
N ARG A 16 8.59 10.04 -2.88
CA ARG A 16 7.86 9.67 -4.11
C ARG A 16 8.08 8.22 -4.49
N VAL A 17 9.32 7.75 -4.49
CA VAL A 17 9.65 6.35 -4.82
C VAL A 17 8.95 5.40 -3.86
N VAL A 18 9.00 5.70 -2.56
CA VAL A 18 8.29 4.93 -1.52
C VAL A 18 6.78 4.96 -1.75
N ALA A 19 6.18 6.12 -2.03
CA ALA A 19 4.75 6.23 -2.29
C ALA A 19 4.33 5.40 -3.51
N VAL A 20 5.07 5.49 -4.62
CA VAL A 20 4.78 4.71 -5.84
C VAL A 20 4.95 3.21 -5.57
N GLY A 21 6.04 2.81 -4.92
CA GLY A 21 6.27 1.41 -4.56
C GLY A 21 5.17 0.85 -3.66
N ALA A 22 4.75 1.62 -2.65
CA ALA A 22 3.65 1.25 -1.78
C ALA A 22 2.32 1.12 -2.54
N VAL A 23 2.00 2.04 -3.46
CA VAL A 23 0.80 1.93 -4.31
C VAL A 23 0.84 0.66 -5.16
N LEU A 24 1.97 0.34 -5.78
CA LEU A 24 2.11 -0.88 -6.58
C LEU A 24 1.89 -2.14 -5.75
N MET A 25 2.43 -2.19 -4.53
CA MET A 25 2.23 -3.31 -3.61
C MET A 25 0.77 -3.40 -3.16
N ALA A 26 0.12 -2.28 -2.84
CA ALA A 26 -1.30 -2.24 -2.51
C ALA A 26 -2.16 -2.81 -3.65
N VAL A 27 -1.88 -2.41 -4.89
CA VAL A 27 -2.58 -2.93 -6.07
C VAL A 27 -2.36 -4.44 -6.22
N ALA A 28 -1.13 -4.92 -6.09
CA ALA A 28 -0.81 -6.35 -6.16
C ALA A 28 -1.56 -7.16 -5.08
N ASP A 29 -1.61 -6.66 -3.85
CA ASP A 29 -2.31 -7.31 -2.75
C ASP A 29 -3.84 -7.24 -2.91
N ALA A 30 -4.39 -6.17 -3.50
CA ALA A 30 -5.79 -6.10 -3.87
C ALA A 30 -6.16 -7.18 -4.91
N PHE A 31 -5.34 -7.38 -5.94
CA PHE A 31 -5.53 -8.46 -6.91
C PHE A 31 -5.43 -9.84 -6.26
N ARG A 32 -4.46 -10.06 -5.36
CA ARG A 32 -4.33 -11.31 -4.61
C ARG A 32 -5.56 -11.59 -3.74
N CYS A 33 -6.08 -10.56 -3.06
CA CYS A 33 -7.30 -10.64 -2.28
C CYS A 33 -8.48 -11.07 -3.16
N GLY A 34 -8.71 -10.35 -4.27
CA GLY A 34 -9.81 -10.64 -5.18
C GLY A 34 -9.74 -12.05 -5.76
N ASN A 35 -8.55 -12.47 -6.22
CA ASN A 35 -8.35 -13.81 -6.77
C ASN A 35 -8.59 -14.90 -5.73
N ARG A 36 -8.05 -14.76 -4.52
CA ARG A 36 -8.24 -15.75 -3.45
C ARG A 36 -9.69 -15.82 -2.98
N TRP A 37 -10.36 -14.68 -2.88
CA TRP A 37 -11.79 -14.61 -2.57
C TRP A 37 -12.63 -15.30 -3.64
N TYR A 38 -12.39 -15.01 -4.92
CA TYR A 38 -13.09 -15.64 -6.04
C TYR A 38 -12.93 -17.17 -6.00
N VAL A 39 -11.69 -17.65 -5.86
CA VAL A 39 -11.40 -19.09 -5.78
C VAL A 39 -12.08 -19.70 -4.54
N SER A 40 -11.99 -19.05 -3.38
CA SER A 40 -12.70 -19.49 -2.16
C SER A 40 -14.21 -19.65 -2.40
N THR A 41 -14.86 -18.67 -3.04
CA THR A 41 -16.30 -18.74 -3.35
C THR A 41 -16.66 -19.80 -4.39
N MET A 42 -15.75 -20.09 -5.33
CA MET A 42 -15.96 -21.12 -6.36
C MET A 42 -15.93 -22.53 -5.76
N PHE A 43 -15.10 -22.76 -4.74
CA PHE A 43 -14.96 -24.06 -4.07
C PHE A 43 -15.79 -24.17 -2.78
N GLY A 44 -16.31 -23.07 -2.24
CA GLY A 44 -17.06 -23.01 -0.98
C GLY A 44 -18.57 -23.22 -1.08
N GLY A 45 -19.07 -23.96 -2.07
CA GLY A 45 -20.50 -24.18 -2.27
C GLY A 45 -21.17 -25.01 -1.16
N ALA A 46 -22.21 -24.42 -0.53
CA ALA A 46 -23.30 -24.92 0.32
C ALA A 46 -23.09 -26.02 1.39
N ASP A 47 -22.18 -27.00 1.23
CA ASP A 47 -22.04 -28.15 2.13
C ASP A 47 -20.58 -28.50 2.50
N SER A 48 -19.61 -27.76 2.00
CA SER A 48 -18.22 -28.20 2.05
C SER A 48 -17.51 -27.74 3.33
N GLY A 49 -17.32 -28.65 4.28
CA GLY A 49 -16.26 -28.60 5.30
C GLY A 49 -14.84 -28.68 4.67
N ASP A 50 -14.65 -28.03 3.53
CA ASP A 50 -13.44 -28.05 2.73
C ASP A 50 -12.51 -26.96 3.25
N TYR A 51 -11.55 -27.41 4.07
CA TYR A 51 -10.51 -26.58 4.68
C TYR A 51 -9.77 -25.72 3.65
N MET A 52 -9.70 -26.15 2.38
CA MET A 52 -9.04 -25.39 1.32
C MET A 52 -9.77 -24.07 1.01
N ALA A 53 -11.11 -24.06 1.01
CA ALA A 53 -11.89 -22.86 0.74
C ALA A 53 -11.76 -21.82 1.88
N LEU A 54 -11.65 -22.31 3.12
CA LEU A 54 -11.42 -21.48 4.31
C LEU A 54 -10.01 -20.88 4.34
N ASP A 55 -8.98 -21.67 4.02
CA ASP A 55 -7.60 -21.20 3.93
C ASP A 55 -7.44 -20.12 2.85
N LEU A 56 -8.12 -20.28 1.71
CA LEU A 56 -8.15 -19.27 0.66
C LEU A 56 -8.85 -17.98 1.11
N ALA A 57 -9.96 -18.07 1.86
CA ALA A 57 -10.65 -16.90 2.41
C ALA A 57 -9.77 -16.15 3.42
N ALA A 58 -9.11 -16.86 4.33
CA ALA A 58 -8.15 -16.28 5.27
C ALA A 58 -6.97 -15.63 4.55
N GLY A 59 -6.46 -16.30 3.51
CA GLY A 59 -5.44 -15.76 2.62
C GLY A 59 -5.88 -14.50 1.88
N ALA A 60 -7.17 -14.38 1.52
CA ALA A 60 -7.73 -13.16 0.93
C ALA A 60 -7.75 -12.02 1.95
N PHE A 61 -8.20 -12.29 3.18
CA PHE A 61 -8.23 -11.31 4.27
C PHE A 61 -6.83 -10.78 4.59
N HIS A 62 -5.81 -11.65 4.69
CA HIS A 62 -4.43 -11.22 4.89
C HIS A 62 -3.92 -10.30 3.77
N ALA A 63 -4.24 -10.62 2.51
CA ALA A 63 -3.89 -9.76 1.38
C ALA A 63 -4.61 -8.40 1.47
N MET A 64 -5.87 -8.38 1.90
CA MET A 64 -6.60 -7.12 2.12
C MET A 64 -5.95 -6.24 3.20
N VAL A 65 -5.54 -6.84 4.32
CA VAL A 65 -4.84 -6.14 5.41
C VAL A 65 -3.49 -5.59 4.92
N ALA A 66 -2.73 -6.39 4.16
CA ALA A 66 -1.46 -5.95 3.58
C ALA A 66 -1.67 -4.77 2.61
N CYS A 67 -2.69 -4.85 1.73
CA CYS A 67 -3.08 -3.76 0.85
C CYS A 67 -3.38 -2.48 1.64
N LEU A 68 -4.17 -2.56 2.71
CA LEU A 68 -4.48 -1.41 3.55
C LEU A 68 -3.23 -0.80 4.19
N ALA A 69 -2.32 -1.64 4.69
CA ALA A 69 -1.05 -1.19 5.25
C ALA A 69 -0.22 -0.41 4.22
N TRP A 70 -0.14 -0.91 2.98
CA TRP A 70 0.55 -0.22 1.90
C TRP A 70 -0.10 1.11 1.51
N VAL A 71 -1.43 1.18 1.48
CA VAL A 71 -2.16 2.45 1.28
C VAL A 71 -1.82 3.45 2.38
N CYS A 72 -1.80 3.03 3.64
CA CYS A 72 -1.40 3.88 4.75
C CYS A 72 0.03 4.42 4.57
N VAL A 73 0.98 3.57 4.17
CA VAL A 73 2.37 3.99 3.87
C VAL A 73 2.40 5.02 2.74
N ALA A 74 1.65 4.79 1.66
CA ALA A 74 1.56 5.72 0.54
C ALA A 74 1.00 7.09 0.97
N LEU A 75 -0.05 7.11 1.80
CA LEU A 75 -0.65 8.33 2.34
C LEU A 75 0.33 9.10 3.24
N VAL A 76 1.05 8.41 4.11
CA VAL A 76 2.08 9.04 4.97
C VAL A 76 3.19 9.64 4.11
N ALA A 77 3.69 8.90 3.12
CA ALA A 77 4.72 9.40 2.22
C ALA A 77 4.25 10.63 1.41
N ALA A 78 3.00 10.62 0.94
CA ALA A 78 2.38 11.77 0.27
C ALA A 78 2.24 12.99 1.20
N ALA A 79 1.80 12.78 2.45
CA ALA A 79 1.68 13.82 3.46
C ALA A 79 3.04 14.46 3.79
N VAL A 80 4.10 13.64 3.93
CA VAL A 80 5.48 14.12 4.12
C VAL A 80 5.94 14.95 2.91
N GLY A 81 5.73 14.44 1.69
CA GLY A 81 6.06 15.16 0.46
C GLY A 81 5.31 16.50 0.33
N TRP A 82 4.06 16.57 0.78
CA TRP A 82 3.26 17.79 0.83
C TRP A 82 3.80 18.78 1.86
N ARG A 83 4.08 18.32 3.09
CA ARG A 83 4.66 19.17 4.15
C ARG A 83 5.98 19.79 3.72
N LEU A 84 6.86 19.02 3.09
CA LEU A 84 8.12 19.52 2.54
C LEU A 84 7.91 20.58 1.44
N ARG A 85 6.89 20.42 0.59
CA ARG A 85 6.51 21.44 -0.41
C ARG A 85 6.10 22.75 0.25
N VAL A 86 5.26 22.68 1.29
CA VAL A 86 4.73 23.87 1.98
C VAL A 86 5.83 24.61 2.72
N VAL A 87 6.73 23.90 3.41
CA VAL A 87 7.86 24.52 4.14
C VAL A 87 8.82 25.22 3.15
N SER A 88 9.14 24.57 2.03
CA SER A 88 9.98 25.17 0.99
C SER A 88 9.36 26.40 0.33
N ALA A 89 8.02 26.50 0.27
CA ALA A 89 7.33 27.66 -0.31
C ALA A 89 7.24 28.86 0.66
N ARG A 90 7.51 28.66 1.95
CA ARG A 90 7.44 29.71 2.99
C ARG A 90 8.80 30.31 3.37
N THR A 91 9.89 29.76 2.84
CA THR A 91 11.24 30.28 3.08
C THR A 91 11.61 31.25 1.94
N PRO A 92 11.75 32.57 2.21
CA PRO A 92 12.09 33.57 1.20
C PRO A 92 13.53 33.42 0.68
#